data_AF-A0A954LVW1-F1
#
_entry.id   AF-A0A954LVW1-F1
#
_cell.length_a   1.000
_cell.length_b   1.000
_cell.length_c   1.000
_cell.angle_alpha   90.00
_cell.angle_beta   90.00
_cell.angle_gamma   90.00
#
_symmetry.space_group_name_H-M   'P 1'
#
loop_
_entity.id
_entity.type
_entity.pdbx_description
1 polymer ?
#
loop_
_entity_poly.entity_id
_entity_poly.type
_entity_poly.pdbx_seq_one_letter_code
_entity_poly.pdbx_strand_id
1 'polypeptide(L)' 'TLVQLPPYNPIENLWHYLKSHFWSNRTYADYEALEAAAMTTWQTAVLNEDLMKTVCAAPYVESATSD' A
#
# COMPACT_ATOMS: atom_id res chain seq x y z
N THR A 1 -15.71 14.31 4.64
CA THR A 1 -16.60 13.40 3.90
C THR A 1 -16.19 11.97 4.19
N LEU A 2 -17.13 11.08 4.49
CA LEU A 2 -16.88 9.65 4.66
C LEU A 2 -17.15 8.94 3.33
N VAL A 3 -16.28 8.03 2.92
CA VAL A 3 -16.42 7.24 1.68
C VAL A 3 -16.79 5.81 2.06
N GLN A 4 -17.85 5.27 1.46
CA GLN A 4 -18.22 3.86 1.58
C GLN A 4 -17.19 3.01 0.86
N LEU A 5 -16.50 2.14 1.60
CA LEU A 5 -15.46 1.29 1.04
C LEU A 5 -16.06 0.01 0.43
N PRO A 6 -15.66 -0.37 -0.79
CA PRO A 6 -15.90 -1.72 -1.27
C PRO A 6 -15.06 -2.72 -0.47
N PRO A 7 -15.31 -4.04 -0.61
CA PRO A 7 -14.57 -5.09 0.11
C PRO A 7 -13.05 -5.06 -0.06
N TYR A 8 -12.53 -4.36 -1.07
CA TYR A 8 -11.08 -4.18 -1.30
C TYR A 8 -10.78 -2.68 -1.42
N ASN A 9 -10.00 -2.17 -0.46
CA ASN A 9 -9.63 -0.76 -0.42
C ASN A 9 -8.18 -0.53 -0.90
N PRO A 10 -7.77 0.71 -1.20
CA PRO A 10 -6.46 1.02 -1.78
C PRO A 10 -5.29 0.70 -0.84
N ILE A 11 -5.54 0.67 0.47
CA ILE A 11 -4.54 0.29 1.47
C ILE A 11 -4.25 -1.21 1.42
N GLU A 12 -5.27 -2.04 1.19
CA GLU A 12 -5.07 -3.48 0.99
C GLU A 12 -4.26 -3.76 -0.28
N ASN A 13 -4.53 -3.03 -1.37
CA ASN A 13 -3.72 -3.13 -2.59
C ASN A 13 -2.26 -2.76 -2.31
N LEU A 14 -2.02 -1.70 -1.56
CA LEU A 14 -0.67 -1.28 -1.16
C LEU A 14 0.03 -2.33 -0.28
N TRP A 15 -0.69 -2.91 0.69
CA TRP A 15 -0.18 -4.00 1.51
C TRP A 15 0.22 -5.21 0.66
N HIS A 16 -0.63 -5.62 -0.29
CA HIS A 16 -0.33 -6.71 -1.22
C HIS A 16 0.91 -6.42 -2.08
N TYR A 17 1.05 -5.18 -2.57
CA TYR A 17 2.22 -4.76 -3.32
C TYR A 17 3.50 -4.85 -2.48
N LEU A 18 3.50 -4.26 -1.28
CA LEU A 18 4.65 -4.26 -0.39
C LEU A 18 5.08 -5.68 0.00
N LYS A 19 4.09 -6.51 0.36
CA LYS A 19 4.31 -7.91 0.71
C LYS A 19 4.94 -8.68 -0.45
N SER A 20 4.40 -8.59 -1.65
CA SER A 20 4.87 -9.38 -2.81
C SER A 20 6.23 -8.92 -3.35
N HIS A 21 6.52 -7.62 -3.32
CA HIS A 21 7.74 -7.06 -3.94
C HIS A 21 8.92 -6.93 -2.98
N PHE A 22 8.65 -6.72 -1.68
CA PHE A 22 9.72 -6.46 -0.72
C PHE A 22 9.84 -7.51 0.38
N TRP A 23 8.73 -7.98 0.96
CA TRP A 23 8.80 -8.78 2.19
C TRP A 23 8.70 -10.29 1.99
N SER A 24 8.17 -10.74 0.85
CA SER A 24 8.00 -12.17 0.56
C SER A 24 9.35 -12.88 0.48
N ASN A 25 9.41 -14.11 1.01
CA ASN A 25 10.60 -14.97 1.00
C ASN A 25 11.83 -14.38 1.71
N ARG A 26 11.64 -13.49 2.69
CA ARG A 26 12.72 -12.97 3.55
C ARG A 26 12.61 -13.51 4.97
N THR A 27 13.76 -13.74 5.60
CA THR A 27 13.89 -13.96 7.04
C THR A 27 14.56 -12.74 7.67
N TYR A 28 14.17 -12.41 8.89
CA TYR A 28 14.72 -11.30 9.67
C TYR A 28 15.32 -11.86 10.95
N ALA A 29 16.48 -11.36 11.35
CA ALA A 29 17.23 -11.87 12.50
C ALA A 29 16.47 -11.63 13.82
N ASP A 30 15.83 -10.48 13.93
CA ASP A 30 15.06 -10.03 15.08
C ASP A 30 13.96 -9.05 14.65
N TYR A 31 13.25 -8.52 15.64
CA TYR A 31 12.19 -7.54 15.43
C TYR A 31 12.71 -6.22 14.86
N GLU A 32 13.87 -5.73 15.32
CA GLU A 32 14.43 -4.46 14.83
C GLU A 32 14.78 -4.54 13.35
N ALA A 33 15.34 -5.68 12.90
CA ALA A 33 15.62 -5.94 11.50
C ALA A 33 14.33 -5.99 10.65
N LEU A 34 13.25 -6.57 11.19
CA LEU A 34 11.94 -6.59 10.54
C LEU A 34 11.36 -5.17 10.41
N GLU A 35 11.37 -4.39 11.50
CA GLU A 35 10.85 -3.03 11.53
C GLU A 35 11.62 -2.11 10.59
N ALA A 36 12.96 -2.17 10.62
CA ALA A 36 13.81 -1.38 9.73
C ALA A 36 13.52 -1.70 8.25
N ALA A 37 13.35 -2.99 7.92
CA ALA A 37 12.98 -3.40 6.57
C ALA A 37 11.59 -2.88 6.17
N ALA A 38 10.60 -2.98 7.06
CA ALA A 38 9.26 -2.44 6.84
C ALA A 38 9.31 -0.93 6.57
N MET A 39 9.98 -0.17 7.43
CA MET A 39 10.10 1.30 7.30
C MET A 39 10.83 1.73 6.03
N THR A 40 11.93 1.05 5.69
CA THR A 40 12.71 1.33 4.48
C THR A 40 11.86 1.12 3.22
N THR A 41 11.16 0.00 3.16
CA THR A 41 10.32 -0.35 2.00
C THR A 41 9.08 0.53 1.89
N TRP A 42 8.49 0.91 3.03
CA TRP A 42 7.41 1.90 3.11
C TRP A 42 7.87 3.24 2.53
N GLN A 43 8.98 3.80 3.01
CA GLN A 43 9.53 5.07 2.50
C GLN A 43 9.81 5.00 1.00
N THR A 44 10.40 3.89 0.54
CA THR A 44 10.67 3.67 -0.89
C THR A 44 9.39 3.71 -1.73
N ALA A 45 8.31 3.09 -1.25
CA ALA A 45 7.04 3.06 -1.98
C ALA A 45 6.31 4.41 -1.95
N VAL A 46 6.17 5.03 -0.77
CA VAL A 46 5.35 6.25 -0.63
C VAL A 46 6.01 7.50 -1.22
N LEU A 47 7.33 7.51 -1.35
CA LEU A 47 8.05 8.58 -2.04
C LEU A 47 8.04 8.43 -3.56
N ASN A 48 7.51 7.32 -4.09
CA ASN A 48 7.28 7.13 -5.52
C ASN A 48 5.84 7.50 -5.89
N GLU A 49 5.65 8.72 -6.40
CA GLU A 49 4.33 9.27 -6.72
C GLU A 49 3.56 8.41 -7.75
N ASP A 50 4.23 7.97 -8.81
CA ASP A 50 3.58 7.18 -9.89
C ASP A 50 3.12 5.82 -9.38
N LEU A 51 3.94 5.19 -8.53
CA LEU A 51 3.58 3.94 -7.87
C LEU A 51 2.36 4.13 -6.96
N MET A 52 2.36 5.18 -6.14
CA MET A 52 1.26 5.47 -5.23
C MET A 52 -0.05 5.74 -5.98
N LYS A 53 -0.01 6.52 -7.07
CA LYS A 53 -1.18 6.75 -7.92
C LYS A 53 -1.71 5.46 -8.55
N THR A 54 -0.82 4.57 -8.94
CA THR A 54 -1.18 3.32 -9.61
C THR A 54 -1.74 2.29 -8.63
N VAL A 55 -1.01 2.00 -7.55
CA VAL A 55 -1.36 0.94 -6.59
C VAL A 55 -2.57 1.34 -5.74
N CYS A 56 -2.68 2.62 -5.39
CA CYS A 56 -3.80 3.14 -4.60
C CYS A 56 -4.92 3.72 -5.47
N ALA A 57 -4.94 3.46 -6.78
CA ALA A 57 -6.03 3.88 -7.65
C ALA A 57 -7.37 3.35 -7.13
N ALA A 58 -8.34 4.24 -6.97
CA ALA A 58 -9.65 3.95 -6.39
C ALA A 58 -10.77 4.43 -7.33
N PRO A 59 -10.97 3.80 -8.50
CA PRO A 59 -11.90 4.30 -9.53
C PRO A 59 -13.35 4.39 -9.06
N TYR A 60 -13.73 3.60 -8.05
CA TYR A 60 -15.07 3.67 -7.44
C TYR A 60 -15.33 5.00 -6.71
N VAL A 61 -14.30 5.74 -6.31
CA VAL A 61 -14.46 7.05 -5.66
C VAL A 61 -15.02 8.07 -6.65
N GLU A 62 -14.62 7.99 -7.93
CA GLU A 62 -15.12 8.89 -8.98
C GLU A 62 -16.63 8.71 -9.20
N SER A 63 -17.12 7.46 -9.15
CA SER A 63 -18.55 7.16 -9.25
C SER A 63 -19.37 7.59 -8.03
N ALA A 64 -18.74 7.82 -6.88
CA ALA A 64 -19.41 8.27 -5.66
C ALA A 64 -19.50 9.80 -5.54
N THR A 65 -18.81 10.55 -6.41
CA THR A 65 -18.74 12.01 -6.40
C THR A 65 -19.42 12.68 -7.61
N SER A 66 -19.97 11.91 -8.55
CA SER A 66 -20.86 12.46 -9.58
C SER A 66 -22.22 12.79 -8.98
N ASP A 67 -22.44 14.09 -8.76
CA ASP A 67 -23.78 14.69 -8.63
C ASP A 67 -24.58 14.57 -9.94
#